data_AF-F9WBE4-F1
#
_entry.id   AF-F9WBE4-F1
#
_cell.length_a   1.000
_cell.length_b   1.000
_cell.length_c   1.000
_cell.angle_alpha   90.00
_cell.angle_beta   90.00
_cell.angle_gamma   90.00
#
_symmetry.space_group_name_H-M   'P 1'
#
loop_
_entity.id
_entity.type
_entity.pdbx_description
1 polymer ?
#
loop_
_entity_poly.entity_id
_entity_poly.type
_entity_poly.pdbx_seq_one_letter_code
_entity_poly.pdbx_strand_id
1 'polypeptide(L)'
;MATWRSLAFGLLVCCALLCSDVHVTALTLHRPSYLSQRKMRSAEAGYGPPPMSGRSYRGKVVAVETKVLCDDGTAKTEWVDAILITRGGGCSQGRQALRAQSLGAVGLLVTDDGVGSEDEAEVDIPVERISKNDYASIMVALNNNIVVEATLGIPLNVLRYGF
;
A
#
# COMPACT_ATOMS: atom_id res chain seq x y z
N MET A 1 0.88 -52.04 2.75
CA MET A 1 1.89 -51.10 2.21
C MET A 1 1.30 -49.88 1.48
N ALA A 2 -0.01 -49.79 1.22
CA ALA A 2 -0.60 -48.68 0.46
C ALA A 2 -0.88 -47.39 1.28
N THR A 3 -1.09 -47.50 2.60
CA THR A 3 -1.50 -46.39 3.47
C THR A 3 -0.41 -45.34 3.71
N TRP A 4 0.86 -45.75 3.70
CA TRP A 4 1.98 -44.83 4.01
C TRP A 4 2.26 -43.84 2.86
N ARG A 5 2.04 -44.28 1.61
CA ARG A 5 2.23 -43.44 0.42
C ARG A 5 1.16 -42.34 0.34
N SER A 6 -0.07 -42.63 0.75
CA SER A 6 -1.17 -41.66 0.79
C SER A 6 -0.96 -40.58 1.87
N LEU A 7 -0.44 -40.96 3.04
CA LEU A 7 -0.10 -40.01 4.12
C LEU A 7 1.05 -39.08 3.72
N ALA A 8 2.10 -39.62 3.09
CA ALA A 8 3.23 -38.81 2.62
C ALA A 8 2.82 -37.82 1.51
N PHE A 9 1.92 -38.24 0.61
CA PHE A 9 1.40 -37.37 -0.44
C PHE A 9 0.51 -36.25 0.12
N GLY A 10 -0.34 -36.56 1.12
CA GLY A 10 -1.16 -35.55 1.81
C GLY A 10 -0.32 -34.50 2.54
N LEU A 11 0.77 -34.92 3.20
CA LEU A 11 1.70 -34.02 3.88
C LEU A 11 2.45 -33.11 2.89
N LEU A 12 2.87 -33.64 1.74
CA LEU A 12 3.50 -32.85 0.68
C LEU A 12 2.57 -31.79 0.10
N VAL A 13 1.30 -32.14 -0.14
CA VAL A 13 0.31 -31.18 -0.65
C VAL A 13 -0.02 -30.09 0.38
N CYS A 14 -0.15 -30.45 1.66
CA CYS A 14 -0.31 -29.46 2.74
C CYS A 14 0.90 -28.53 2.88
N CYS A 15 2.13 -29.06 2.85
CA CYS A 15 3.34 -28.21 2.87
C CYS A 15 3.42 -27.29 1.64
N ALA A 16 3.07 -27.79 0.45
CA ALA A 16 3.04 -26.97 -0.77
C ALA A 16 1.99 -25.84 -0.70
N LEU A 17 0.83 -26.10 -0.09
CA LEU A 17 -0.21 -25.10 0.12
C LEU A 17 0.17 -24.08 1.21
N LEU A 18 0.88 -24.49 2.26
CA LEU A 18 1.37 -23.59 3.31
C LEU A 18 2.54 -22.71 2.86
N CYS A 19 3.35 -23.18 1.91
CA CYS A 19 4.42 -22.39 1.27
C CYS A 19 3.91 -21.50 0.13
N SER A 20 2.61 -21.50 -0.16
CA SER A 20 2.03 -20.53 -1.08
C SER A 20 1.91 -19.21 -0.35
N ASP A 21 2.94 -18.37 -0.42
CA ASP A 21 2.86 -16.97 0.02
C ASP A 21 1.79 -16.25 -0.83
N VAL A 22 0.53 -16.37 -0.44
CA VAL A 22 -0.54 -15.54 -0.95
C VAL A 22 -0.27 -14.15 -0.42
N HIS A 23 0.52 -13.39 -1.18
CA HIS A 23 0.71 -11.96 -0.97
C HIS A 23 -0.65 -11.31 -1.20
N VAL A 24 -1.39 -11.12 -0.11
CA VAL A 24 -2.62 -10.32 -0.14
C VAL A 24 -2.16 -8.88 -0.31
N THR A 25 -2.34 -8.34 -1.51
CA THR A 25 -2.04 -6.94 -1.82
C THR A 25 -3.20 -6.09 -1.34
N ALA A 26 -2.97 -5.23 -0.36
CA ALA A 26 -3.95 -4.26 0.12
C ALA A 26 -4.24 -3.15 -0.91
N LEU A 27 -3.33 -2.92 -1.87
CA LEU A 27 -3.50 -1.92 -2.92
C LEU A 27 -4.46 -2.40 -4.03
N THR A 28 -5.51 -1.61 -4.25
CA THR A 28 -6.40 -1.74 -5.41
C THR A 28 -6.38 -0.46 -6.24
N LEU A 29 -6.07 -0.58 -7.53
CA LEU A 29 -6.22 0.54 -8.48
C LEU A 29 -7.61 0.47 -9.14
N HIS A 30 -8.32 1.60 -9.17
CA HIS A 30 -9.65 1.73 -9.78
C HIS A 30 -9.58 2.39 -11.15
N ARG A 31 -8.64 3.31 -11.34
CA ARG A 31 -8.43 4.05 -12.59
C ARG A 31 -6.95 4.31 -12.85
N PRO A 32 -6.54 4.40 -14.12
CA PRO A 32 -7.26 4.01 -15.32
C PRO A 32 -7.41 2.48 -15.44
N SER A 33 -8.31 2.01 -16.31
CA SER A 33 -8.67 0.58 -16.40
C SER A 33 -7.50 -0.34 -16.74
N TYR A 34 -6.53 0.13 -17.53
CA TYR A 34 -5.34 -0.66 -17.84
C TYR A 34 -4.42 -0.87 -16.63
N LEU A 35 -4.45 0.04 -15.64
CA LEU A 35 -3.76 -0.14 -14.36
C LEU A 35 -4.60 -0.98 -13.39
N SER A 36 -5.93 -0.84 -13.39
CA SER A 36 -6.81 -1.63 -12.50
C SER A 36 -6.81 -3.12 -12.81
N GLN A 37 -6.58 -3.49 -14.07
CA GLN A 37 -6.45 -4.89 -14.49
C GLN A 37 -5.08 -5.49 -14.17
N ARG A 38 -4.12 -4.66 -13.78
CA ARG A 38 -2.78 -5.11 -13.46
C ARG A 38 -2.72 -5.60 -12.02
N LYS A 39 -2.19 -6.80 -11.82
CA LYS A 39 -1.86 -7.31 -10.49
C LYS A 39 -0.61 -6.60 -9.98
N MET A 40 -0.79 -5.46 -9.35
CA MET A 40 0.29 -4.70 -8.73
C MET A 40 0.89 -5.52 -7.59
N ARG A 41 2.21 -5.49 -7.44
CA ARG A 41 2.88 -6.09 -6.29
C ARG A 41 3.06 -5.02 -5.24
N SER A 42 2.28 -5.12 -4.17
CA SER A 42 2.45 -4.29 -2.98
C SER A 42 2.74 -5.12 -1.74
N ALA A 43 3.42 -4.50 -0.79
CA ALA A 43 3.66 -5.02 0.54
C ALA A 43 3.38 -3.92 1.55
N GLU A 44 2.55 -4.21 2.54
CA GLU A 44 2.25 -3.28 3.61
C GLU A 44 3.51 -2.95 4.41
N ALA A 45 3.56 -1.73 4.93
CA ALA A 45 4.48 -1.40 5.99
C ALA A 45 4.00 -2.07 7.28
N GLY A 46 4.92 -2.50 8.16
CA GLY A 46 4.56 -3.13 9.44
C GLY A 46 3.96 -2.19 10.48
N TYR A 47 3.43 -1.04 10.05
CA TYR A 47 2.89 0.06 10.85
C TYR A 47 1.74 0.73 10.08
N GLY A 48 1.03 1.64 10.72
CA GLY A 48 -0.22 2.16 10.18
C GLY A 48 -1.44 1.33 10.63
N PRO A 49 -2.61 1.61 10.05
CA PRO A 49 -3.83 0.86 10.35
C PRO A 49 -3.71 -0.58 9.85
N PRO A 50 -4.43 -1.53 10.49
CA PRO A 50 -4.45 -2.91 10.01
C PRO A 50 -5.03 -2.98 8.59
N PRO A 51 -4.56 -3.93 7.74
CA PRO A 51 -5.01 -4.09 6.37
C PRO A 51 -6.53 -4.14 6.22
N MET A 52 -7.18 -4.84 7.14
CA MET A 52 -8.63 -4.91 7.19
C MET A 52 -9.14 -3.86 8.17
N SER A 53 -9.74 -2.80 7.64
CA SER A 53 -10.29 -1.72 8.47
C SER A 53 -11.69 -1.34 7.99
N GLY A 54 -12.53 -0.83 8.90
CA GLY A 54 -13.82 -0.26 8.52
C GLY A 54 -13.71 1.08 7.76
N ARG A 55 -12.51 1.67 7.67
CA ARG A 55 -12.25 2.89 6.90
C ARG A 55 -11.91 2.53 5.45
N SER A 56 -12.41 3.35 4.53
CA SER A 56 -12.06 3.27 3.11
C SER A 56 -10.98 4.30 2.80
N TYR A 57 -9.72 3.88 2.72
CA TYR A 57 -8.60 4.75 2.32
C TYR A 57 -8.51 4.86 0.80
N ARG A 58 -9.53 5.49 0.21
CA ARG A 58 -9.67 5.68 -1.23
C ARG A 58 -9.40 7.13 -1.60
N GLY A 59 -8.62 7.35 -2.66
CA GLY A 59 -8.26 8.69 -3.10
C GLY A 59 -7.68 8.73 -4.49
N LYS A 60 -7.50 9.95 -5.01
CA LYS A 60 -6.68 10.19 -6.21
C LYS A 60 -5.22 10.03 -5.86
N VAL A 61 -4.45 9.42 -6.75
CA VAL A 61 -3.00 9.29 -6.56
C VAL A 61 -2.31 10.57 -7.04
N VAL A 62 -1.49 11.17 -6.18
CA VAL A 62 -0.75 12.41 -6.45
C VAL A 62 0.74 12.16 -6.27
N ALA A 63 1.53 12.44 -7.30
CA ALA A 63 2.98 12.33 -7.22
C ALA A 63 3.57 13.49 -6.41
N VAL A 64 4.42 13.15 -5.43
CA VAL A 64 5.07 14.13 -4.56
C VAL A 64 6.57 13.83 -4.48
N GLU A 65 7.38 14.89 -4.57
CA GLU A 65 8.82 14.79 -4.40
C GLU A 65 9.16 14.39 -2.97
N THR A 66 10.07 13.42 -2.80
CA THR A 66 10.51 12.90 -1.49
C THR A 66 10.89 14.02 -0.52
N LYS A 67 11.59 15.06 -1.01
CA LYS A 67 12.04 16.18 -0.17
C LYS A 67 10.90 16.92 0.53
N VAL A 68 9.71 16.98 -0.08
CA VAL A 68 8.55 17.66 0.48
C VAL A 68 7.96 16.88 1.66
N LEU A 69 8.08 15.55 1.64
CA LEU A 69 7.63 14.68 2.72
C LEU A 69 8.66 14.52 3.85
N CYS A 70 9.90 14.96 3.63
CA CYS A 70 10.96 14.94 4.63
C CYS A 70 11.24 16.32 5.25
N ASP A 71 10.71 17.39 4.68
CA ASP A 71 10.91 18.76 5.16
C ASP A 71 9.80 19.16 6.14
N ASP A 72 10.21 19.66 7.30
CA ASP A 72 9.33 20.23 8.32
C ASP A 72 8.84 21.64 7.93
N GLY A 73 9.30 22.17 6.79
CA GLY A 73 8.95 23.48 6.26
C GLY A 73 7.45 23.71 6.01
N THR A 74 7.05 24.97 6.00
CA THR A 74 5.66 25.49 5.93
C THR A 74 4.98 25.35 4.55
N ALA A 75 5.14 24.21 3.87
CA ALA A 75 4.44 23.96 2.62
C ALA A 75 2.92 24.05 2.83
N LYS A 76 2.25 24.98 2.11
CA LYS A 76 0.80 25.24 2.15
C LYS A 76 -0.05 24.22 1.38
N THR A 77 0.56 23.13 0.91
CA THR A 77 -0.14 22.19 0.04
C THR A 77 -0.86 21.17 0.90
N GLU A 78 -2.18 21.27 0.95
CA GLU A 78 -3.06 20.26 1.55
C GLU A 78 -3.41 19.20 0.51
N TRP A 79 -3.32 17.93 0.88
CA TRP A 79 -3.63 16.77 0.05
C TRP A 79 -4.79 15.98 0.63
N VAL A 80 -5.85 16.71 0.99
CA VAL A 80 -7.08 16.14 1.57
C VAL A 80 -7.62 15.03 0.66
N ASP A 81 -7.83 13.85 1.25
CA ASP A 81 -8.39 12.66 0.57
C ASP A 81 -7.57 12.15 -0.63
N ALA A 82 -6.28 12.49 -0.69
CA ALA A 82 -5.36 11.98 -1.70
C ALA A 82 -4.46 10.86 -1.17
N ILE A 83 -4.07 9.97 -2.07
CA ILE A 83 -3.02 8.98 -1.84
C ILE A 83 -1.74 9.53 -2.45
N LEU A 84 -0.71 9.74 -1.65
CA LEU A 84 0.56 10.27 -2.16
C LEU A 84 1.42 9.14 -2.70
N ILE A 85 2.15 9.38 -3.79
CA ILE A 85 3.14 8.44 -4.32
C ILE A 85 4.50 9.12 -4.40
N THR A 86 5.53 8.45 -3.88
CA THR A 86 6.91 8.95 -3.89
C THR A 86 7.91 7.80 -4.04
N ARG A 87 9.18 8.12 -4.36
CA ARG A 87 10.22 7.09 -4.48
C ARG A 87 10.65 6.53 -3.12
N GLY A 88 10.48 7.30 -2.05
CA GLY A 88 11.10 7.05 -0.76
C GLY A 88 12.51 7.66 -0.69
N GLY A 89 13.24 7.36 0.39
CA GLY A 89 14.59 7.90 0.68
C GLY A 89 14.58 9.27 1.34
N GLY A 90 15.76 9.86 1.60
CA GLY A 90 15.92 11.19 2.21
C GLY A 90 15.66 11.26 3.73
N CYS A 91 14.62 10.58 4.21
CA CYS A 91 14.28 10.36 5.62
C CYS A 91 13.55 9.02 5.78
N SER A 92 13.19 8.63 7.02
CA SER A 92 12.44 7.39 7.27
C SER A 92 11.05 7.41 6.61
N GLN A 93 10.51 6.22 6.30
CA GLN A 93 9.16 6.14 5.75
C GLN A 93 8.09 6.54 6.77
N GLY A 94 8.30 6.22 8.06
CA GLY A 94 7.43 6.69 9.14
C GLY A 94 7.31 8.21 9.14
N ARG A 95 8.42 8.94 9.00
CA ARG A 95 8.41 10.40 8.88
C ARG A 95 7.64 10.90 7.66
N GLN A 96 7.85 10.27 6.51
CA GLN A 96 7.13 10.62 5.28
C GLN A 96 5.62 10.40 5.43
N ALA A 97 5.23 9.30 6.10
CA ALA A 97 3.85 8.96 6.37
C ALA A 97 3.19 9.94 7.35
N LEU A 98 3.86 10.28 8.45
CA LEU A 98 3.40 11.33 9.38
C LEU A 98 3.23 12.66 8.67
N ARG A 99 4.19 13.02 7.81
CA ARG A 99 4.12 14.27 7.06
C ARG A 99 2.94 14.28 6.09
N ALA A 100 2.77 13.21 5.32
CA ALA A 100 1.62 13.04 4.42
C ALA A 100 0.28 13.14 5.19
N GLN A 101 0.17 12.44 6.32
CA GLN A 101 -0.99 12.47 7.21
C GLN A 101 -1.27 13.88 7.73
N SER A 102 -0.25 14.59 8.22
CA SER A 102 -0.38 15.96 8.74
C SER A 102 -0.90 16.94 7.69
N LEU A 103 -0.74 16.61 6.41
CA LEU A 103 -1.19 17.40 5.26
C LEU A 103 -2.49 16.85 4.65
N GLY A 104 -3.19 15.96 5.36
CA GLY A 104 -4.53 15.47 5.02
C GLY A 104 -4.57 14.29 4.05
N ALA A 105 -3.42 13.72 3.68
CA ALA A 105 -3.40 12.53 2.84
C ALA A 105 -4.07 11.34 3.55
N VAL A 106 -4.72 10.48 2.77
CA VAL A 106 -5.37 9.25 3.27
C VAL A 106 -4.52 8.01 3.07
N GLY A 107 -3.34 8.12 2.47
CA GLY A 107 -2.44 6.99 2.24
C GLY A 107 -1.14 7.39 1.57
N LEU A 108 -0.14 6.49 1.65
CA LEU A 108 1.18 6.69 1.07
C LEU A 108 1.64 5.44 0.29
N LEU A 109 2.12 5.67 -0.93
CA LEU A 109 2.78 4.68 -1.78
C LEU A 109 4.28 5.03 -1.91
N VAL A 110 5.14 4.05 -1.61
CA VAL A 110 6.61 4.20 -1.65
C VAL A 110 7.25 3.07 -2.44
N THR A 111 8.36 3.32 -3.13
CA THR A 111 9.08 2.24 -3.86
C THR A 111 10.27 1.66 -3.16
N ASP A 112 11.04 2.49 -2.46
CA ASP A 112 12.27 2.05 -1.83
C ASP A 112 12.00 1.59 -0.39
N ASP A 113 12.73 0.58 0.05
CA ASP A 113 12.68 0.10 1.43
C ASP A 113 13.15 1.21 2.38
N GLY A 114 12.34 1.47 3.40
CA GLY A 114 12.60 2.47 4.41
C GLY A 114 13.56 1.96 5.47
N VAL A 115 14.25 2.90 6.11
CA VAL A 115 14.83 2.65 7.43
C VAL A 115 13.72 2.83 8.45
N GLY A 116 13.64 1.90 9.40
CA GLY A 116 12.70 1.99 10.51
C GLY A 116 12.88 3.28 11.31
N SER A 117 11.81 3.83 11.88
CA SER A 117 11.88 4.99 12.79
C SER A 117 10.85 4.96 13.90
N GLU A 118 11.14 5.65 15.01
CA GLU A 118 10.21 5.85 16.12
C GLU A 118 8.88 6.50 15.66
N ASP A 119 8.96 7.36 14.63
CA ASP A 119 7.82 8.03 13.98
C ASP A 119 6.73 7.04 13.47
N GLU A 120 7.05 5.77 13.27
CA GLU A 120 6.11 4.74 12.76
C GLU A 120 4.94 4.45 13.71
N ALA A 121 5.14 4.66 15.02
CA ALA A 121 4.11 4.38 16.02
C ALA A 121 2.91 5.36 15.97
N GLU A 122 3.11 6.53 15.36
CA GLU A 122 2.10 7.61 15.28
C GLU A 122 1.39 7.65 13.91
N VAL A 123 1.76 6.75 13.00
CA VAL A 123 1.18 6.70 11.65
C VAL A 123 -0.20 6.05 11.69
N ASP A 124 -1.23 6.78 11.25
CA ASP A 124 -2.64 6.35 11.20
C ASP A 124 -3.18 6.17 9.78
N ILE A 125 -2.35 6.44 8.76
CA ILE A 125 -2.66 6.22 7.35
C ILE A 125 -1.96 4.94 6.84
N PRO A 126 -2.59 4.18 5.93
CA PRO A 126 -1.94 3.03 5.33
C PRO A 126 -0.74 3.44 4.47
N VAL A 127 0.33 2.68 4.61
CA VAL A 127 1.55 2.82 3.81
C VAL A 127 1.82 1.52 3.09
N GLU A 128 1.90 1.57 1.77
CA GLU A 128 2.20 0.41 0.94
C GLU A 128 3.46 0.62 0.11
N ARG A 129 4.35 -0.38 0.17
CA ARG A 129 5.53 -0.48 -0.66
C ARG A 129 5.15 -1.13 -1.98
N ILE A 130 5.47 -0.51 -3.09
CA ILE A 130 5.20 -1.01 -4.44
C ILE A 130 6.49 -1.27 -5.20
N SER A 131 6.46 -2.21 -6.14
CA SER A 131 7.63 -2.45 -6.97
C SER A 131 8.02 -1.23 -7.82
N LYS A 132 9.31 -1.07 -8.12
CA LYS A 132 9.81 0.00 -9.00
C LYS A 132 9.12 0.03 -10.36
N ASN A 133 8.74 -1.14 -10.88
CA ASN A 133 8.01 -1.28 -12.14
C ASN A 133 6.56 -0.77 -12.03
N ASP A 134 5.88 -1.07 -10.92
CA ASP A 134 4.50 -0.63 -10.69
C ASP A 134 4.45 0.88 -10.46
N TYR A 135 5.38 1.42 -9.69
CA TYR A 135 5.57 2.87 -9.56
C TYR A 135 5.81 3.54 -10.91
N ALA A 136 6.74 3.04 -11.72
CA ALA A 136 7.02 3.62 -13.03
C ALA A 136 5.74 3.65 -13.90
N SER A 137 4.91 2.63 -13.79
CA SER A 137 3.67 2.52 -14.56
C SER A 137 2.59 3.51 -14.10
N ILE A 138 2.47 3.72 -12.79
CA ILE A 138 1.61 4.77 -12.21
C ILE A 138 2.12 6.15 -12.62
N MET A 139 3.43 6.39 -12.51
CA MET A 139 4.04 7.66 -12.89
C MET A 139 3.88 7.98 -14.38
N VAL A 140 3.94 6.98 -15.27
CA VAL A 140 3.64 7.20 -16.69
C VAL A 140 2.21 7.69 -16.87
N ALA A 141 1.23 7.14 -16.15
CA ALA A 141 -0.14 7.62 -16.22
C ALA A 141 -0.25 9.07 -15.74
N LEU A 142 0.31 9.37 -14.56
CA LEU A 142 0.26 10.70 -13.96
C LEU A 142 0.95 11.77 -14.82
N ASN A 143 2.12 11.46 -15.38
CA ASN A 143 2.88 12.36 -16.26
C ASN A 143 2.14 12.67 -17.58
N ASN A 144 1.24 11.79 -18.01
CA ASN A 144 0.36 12.01 -19.15
C ASN A 144 -0.98 12.67 -18.75
N ASN A 145 -1.07 13.25 -17.55
CA ASN A 145 -2.28 13.85 -16.99
C ASN A 145 -3.48 12.89 -16.89
N ILE A 146 -3.22 11.58 -16.79
CA ILE A 146 -4.27 10.57 -16.60
C ILE A 146 -4.53 10.44 -15.10
N VAL A 147 -5.79 10.56 -14.72
CA VAL A 147 -6.21 10.39 -13.32
C VAL A 147 -6.02 8.94 -12.89
N VAL A 148 -5.23 8.76 -11.85
CA VAL A 148 -5.07 7.48 -11.15
C VAL A 148 -5.86 7.55 -9.84
N GLU A 149 -6.66 6.52 -9.59
CA GLU A 149 -7.48 6.42 -8.38
C GLU A 149 -7.24 5.06 -7.75
N ALA A 150 -7.02 5.03 -6.43
CA ALA A 150 -6.60 3.84 -5.71
C ALA A 150 -7.32 3.72 -4.36
N THR A 151 -7.27 2.52 -3.79
CA THR A 151 -7.60 2.23 -2.40
C THR A 151 -6.44 1.48 -1.79
N LEU A 152 -6.03 1.90 -0.59
CA LEU A 152 -5.09 1.15 0.24
C LEU A 152 -5.88 0.43 1.35
N GLY A 153 -5.48 -0.79 1.64
CA GLY A 153 -6.21 -1.66 2.57
C GLY A 153 -7.48 -2.30 1.98
N ILE A 154 -8.01 -3.25 2.73
CA ILE A 154 -9.23 -3.99 2.43
C ILE A 154 -10.36 -3.42 3.29
N PRO A 155 -11.32 -2.69 2.70
CA PRO A 155 -12.43 -2.15 3.47
C PRO A 155 -13.33 -3.29 3.97
N LEU A 156 -13.48 -3.39 5.29
CA LEU A 156 -14.44 -4.29 5.92
C LEU A 156 -15.85 -3.72 5.75
N ASN A 157 -16.64 -4.38 4.91
CA ASN A 157 -18.05 -4.04 4.74
C ASN A 157 -18.86 -4.67 5.89
N VAL A 158 -18.80 -4.04 7.07
CA VAL A 158 -19.37 -4.56 8.33
C VAL A 158 -20.89 -4.73 8.26
N LEU A 159 -21.56 -4.06 7.32
CA LEU A 159 -23.01 -4.19 7.08
C LEU A 159 -23.45 -5.56 6.52
N ARG A 160 -22.52 -6.44 6.13
CA ARG A 160 -22.85 -7.78 5.60
C ARG A 160 -22.83 -8.91 6.64
N TYR A 161 -22.38 -8.62 7.87
CA TYR A 161 -22.25 -9.61 8.95
C TYR A 161 -23.08 -9.27 10.19
N GLY A 162 -23.98 -8.28 10.11
CA GLY A 162 -25.01 -8.06 11.12
C GLY A 162 -26.21 -8.96 10.86
N PHE A 163 -26.17 -10.19 11.37
CA PHE A 163 -27.34 -11.05 11.56
C PHE A 163 -27.39 -11.48 13.04
#